data_AF-A0A060WPC8-F1
#
_entry.id   AF-A0A060WPC8-F1
#
_cell.length_a   1.000
_cell.length_b   1.000
_cell.length_c   1.000
_cell.angle_alpha   90.00
_cell.angle_beta   90.00
_cell.angle_gamma   90.00
#
_symmetry.space_group_name_H-M   'P 1'
#
loop_
_entity.id
_entity.type
_entity.pdbx_description
1 polymer ?
#
loop_
_entity_poly.entity_id
_entity_poly.type
_entity_poly.pdbx_seq_one_letter_code
_entity_poly.pdbx_strand_id
1 'polypeptide(L)' 'MITLDELQRSTAENLWKALKTAVHKCSPSNLTELKLFCKEEWEKMSVSRCAKLIETYPKRLTAIIAAKGCSTKY' A
#
# COMPACT_ATOMS: atom_id res chain seq x y z
N MET A 1 -4.43 -18.38 13.23
CA MET A 1 -4.12 -17.14 13.97
C MET A 1 -3.48 -16.21 12.94
N ILE A 2 -4.24 -15.24 12.41
CA ILE A 2 -3.74 -14.32 11.38
C ILE A 2 -2.68 -13.44 12.06
N THR A 3 -1.41 -13.62 11.68
CA THR A 3 -0.26 -12.96 12.31
C THR A 3 -0.04 -11.57 11.72
N LEU A 4 0.62 -10.69 12.48
CA LEU A 4 1.01 -9.31 12.08
C LEU A 4 1.63 -9.24 10.66
N ASP A 5 2.21 -10.35 10.20
CA ASP A 5 2.81 -10.57 8.89
C ASP A 5 1.80 -10.43 7.73
N GLU A 6 0.57 -10.96 7.87
CA GLU A 6 -0.47 -10.82 6.84
C GLU A 6 -0.95 -9.36 6.71
N LEU A 7 -0.95 -8.61 7.81
CA LEU A 7 -1.37 -7.20 7.82
C LEU A 7 -0.29 -6.28 7.23
N GLN A 8 0.98 -6.58 7.48
CA GLN A 8 2.13 -5.92 6.87
C GLN A 8 2.15 -6.17 5.35
N ARG A 9 1.93 -7.42 4.93
CA ARG A 9 1.87 -7.81 3.52
C ARG A 9 0.75 -7.09 2.77
N SER A 10 -0.46 -7.06 3.32
CA SER A 10 -1.58 -6.31 2.75
C SER A 10 -1.28 -4.81 2.56
N THR A 11 -0.52 -4.21 3.49
CA THR A 11 -0.16 -2.80 3.42
C THR A 11 0.86 -2.52 2.31
N ALA A 12 1.89 -3.38 2.18
CA ALA A 12 2.88 -3.31 1.11
C ALA A 12 2.26 -3.57 -0.28
N GLU A 13 1.34 -4.54 -0.39
CA GLU A 13 0.62 -4.85 -1.62
C GLU A 13 -0.25 -3.67 -2.09
N ASN A 14 -0.95 -3.01 -1.17
CA ASN A 14 -1.75 -1.83 -1.47
C ASN A 14 -0.88 -0.65 -1.95
N LEU A 15 0.31 -0.49 -1.36
CA LEU A 15 1.28 0.52 -1.78
C LEU A 15 1.80 0.25 -3.21
N TRP A 16 2.16 -1.01 -3.49
CA TRP A 16 2.61 -1.44 -4.81
C TRP A 16 1.51 -1.29 -5.87
N LYS A 17 0.26 -1.59 -5.51
CA LYS A 17 -0.90 -1.38 -6.38
C LYS A 17 -1.09 0.10 -6.71
N ALA A 18 -0.99 0.98 -5.71
CA ALA A 18 -1.07 2.43 -5.92
C ALA A 18 0.03 2.97 -6.84
N LEU A 19 1.29 2.52 -6.65
CA LEU A 19 2.41 2.91 -7.49
C LEU A 19 2.20 2.47 -8.94
N LYS A 20 1.83 1.20 -9.17
CA LYS A 20 1.54 0.68 -10.51
C LYS A 20 0.44 1.47 -11.20
N THR A 21 -0.63 1.83 -10.49
CA THR A 21 -1.71 2.66 -11.05
C THR A 21 -1.22 4.06 -11.41
N ALA A 22 -0.37 4.68 -10.60
CA ALA A 22 0.16 6.01 -10.86
C ALA A 22 1.09 6.02 -12.08
N VAL A 23 2.06 5.10 -12.13
CA VAL A 23 2.98 4.95 -13.26
C VAL A 23 2.23 4.62 -14.55
N HIS A 24 1.19 3.79 -14.49
CA HIS A 24 0.38 3.47 -15.67
C HIS A 24 -0.36 4.69 -16.24
N LYS A 25 -0.81 5.63 -15.40
CA LYS A 25 -1.43 6.89 -15.85
C LYS A 25 -0.45 7.80 -16.61
N CYS A 26 0.84 7.69 -16.33
CA CYS A 26 1.89 8.44 -17.04
C CYS A 26 2.21 7.86 -18.42
N SER A 27 1.69 6.67 -18.75
CA SER A 27 1.86 6.01 -20.05
C SER A 27 3.31 6.02 -20.58
N PRO A 28 4.29 5.46 -19.84
CA PRO A 28 5.67 5.38 -20.31
C PRO A 28 5.78 4.60 -21.62
N SER A 29 6.48 5.17 -22.59
CA SER A 29 6.66 4.60 -23.92
C SER A 29 7.96 3.78 -24.04
N ASN A 30 8.88 3.93 -23.08
CA ASN A 30 10.15 3.21 -23.05
C ASN A 30 10.62 2.93 -21.60
N LEU A 31 11.67 2.10 -21.49
CA LEU A 31 12.20 1.67 -20.19
C LEU A 31 12.80 2.83 -19.36
N THR A 32 13.30 3.87 -20.02
CA THR A 32 13.89 5.05 -19.38
C THR A 32 12.81 5.92 -18.74
N GLU A 33 11.73 6.19 -19.48
CA GLU A 33 10.53 6.87 -18.98
C GLU A 33 9.87 6.09 -17.86
N LEU A 34 9.78 4.75 -17.98
CA LEU A 34 9.23 3.91 -16.92
C LEU A 34 10.02 4.07 -15.61
N LYS A 35 11.36 4.03 -15.69
CA LYS A 35 12.23 4.23 -14.52
C LYS A 35 12.07 5.62 -13.92
N LEU A 36 11.97 6.65 -14.77
CA LEU A 36 11.77 8.03 -14.34
C LEU A 36 10.43 8.20 -13.62
N PHE A 37 9.33 7.77 -14.23
CA PHE A 37 7.99 7.87 -13.64
C PHE A 37 7.83 7.02 -12.38
N CYS A 38 8.45 5.84 -12.33
CA CYS A 38 8.50 5.06 -11.08
C CYS A 38 9.12 5.88 -9.95
N LYS A 39 10.24 6.57 -10.18
CA LYS A 39 10.90 7.40 -9.17
C LYS A 39 10.08 8.63 -8.80
N GLU A 40 9.57 9.36 -9.80
CA GLU A 40 8.77 10.58 -9.58
C GLU A 40 7.45 10.27 -8.85
N GLU A 41 6.72 9.24 -9.27
CA GLU A 41 5.47 8.84 -8.60
C GLU A 41 5.73 8.23 -7.22
N TRP A 42 6.87 7.56 -7.02
CA TRP A 42 7.29 7.10 -5.70
C TRP A 42 7.62 8.28 -4.75
N GLU A 43 8.34 9.30 -5.23
CA GLU A 43 8.63 10.51 -4.44
C GLU A 43 7.36 11.34 -4.17
N LYS A 44 6.42 11.41 -5.13
CA LYS A 44 5.08 12.01 -4.94
C LYS A 44 4.21 11.24 -3.97
N MET A 45 4.34 9.91 -3.91
CA MET A 45 3.76 9.08 -2.86
C MET A 45 4.48 9.36 -1.53
N SER A 46 4.24 10.57 -1.00
CA SER A 46 4.93 11.07 0.18
C SER A 46 4.79 10.10 1.36
N VAL A 47 5.75 10.20 2.27
CA VAL A 47 5.74 9.57 3.60
C VAL A 47 4.39 9.71 4.30
N SER A 48 3.60 10.76 4.02
CA SER A 48 2.25 10.94 4.58
C SER A 48 1.23 9.88 4.14
N ARG A 49 1.32 9.34 2.92
CA ARG A 49 0.41 8.29 2.43
C ARG A 49 0.80 6.92 3.01
N CYS A 50 2.11 6.67 3.14
CA CYS A 50 2.65 5.55 3.90
C CYS A 50 2.28 5.67 5.40
N ALA A 51 2.38 6.87 5.97
CA ALA A 51 2.06 7.15 7.36
C ALA A 51 0.57 6.94 7.65
N LYS A 52 -0.35 7.37 6.78
CA LYS A 52 -1.79 7.07 6.90
C LYS A 52 -2.09 5.58 6.84
N LEU A 53 -1.39 4.83 5.99
CA LEU A 53 -1.53 3.38 5.92
C LEU A 53 -1.04 2.71 7.20
N ILE A 54 0.09 3.15 7.75
CA ILE A 54 0.62 2.68 9.04
C ILE A 54 -0.30 3.11 10.20
N GLU A 55 -0.88 4.31 10.16
CA GLU A 55 -1.83 4.81 11.16
C GLU A 55 -3.15 4.02 11.16
N THR A 56 -3.52 3.41 10.03
CA THR A 56 -4.69 2.52 9.97
C THR A 56 -4.40 1.13 10.52
N TYR A 57 -3.12 0.77 10.73
CA TYR A 57 -2.69 -0.54 11.24
C TYR A 57 -3.30 -0.87 12.61
N PRO A 58 -3.25 0.01 13.64
CA PRO A 58 -3.88 -0.27 14.93
C PRO A 58 -5.40 -0.42 14.83
N LYS A 59 -6.05 0.33 13.92
CA LYS A 59 -7.50 0.24 13.67
C LYS A 59 -7.88 -1.11 13.05
N ARG A 60 -7.12 -1.58 12.06
CA ARG A 60 -7.29 -2.91 11.44
C ARG A 60 -7.01 -4.03 12.43
N LEU A 61 -5.94 -3.90 13.23
CA LEU A 61 -5.60 -4.86 14.27
C LEU A 61 -6.72 -4.98 15.32
N THR A 62 -7.28 -3.84 15.75
CA THR A 62 -8.43 -3.81 16.67
C THR A 62 -9.66 -4.48 16.05
N ALA A 63 -9.94 -4.24 14.76
CA ALA A 63 -11.05 -4.87 14.06
C ALA A 63 -10.90 -6.39 13.96
N ILE A 64 -9.69 -6.90 13.72
CA ILE A 64 -9.41 -8.34 13.67
C ILE A 64 -9.53 -8.99 15.06
N ILE A 65 -9.02 -8.32 16.11
CA ILE A 65 -9.18 -8.77 17.49
C ILE A 65 -10.67 -8.84 17.85
N ALA A 66 -11.45 -7.80 17.53
CA ALA A 66 -12.90 -7.78 17.74
C ALA A 66 -13.62 -8.87 16.93
N ALA A 67 -13.15 -9.16 15.72
CA ALA A 67 -13.66 -10.24 14.88
C ALA A 67 -13.17 -11.64 15.31
N LYS A 68 -12.39 -11.76 16.38
CA LYS A 68 -11.77 -13.03 16.83
C LYS A 68 -10.96 -13.73 15.72
N GLY A 69 -10.35 -12.96 14.82
CA GLY A 69 -9.60 -13.49 13.68
C GLY A 69 -10.46 -13.87 12.46
N CYS A 70 -11.76 -13.59 12.47
CA CYS A 70 -12.62 -13.73 11.29
C CYS A 70 -12.39 -12.58 10.28
N SER A 71 -12.83 -12.78 9.04
CA SER A 71 -12.68 -11.81 7.94
C SER A 71 -13.26 -10.43 8.31
N THR A 72 -12.51 -9.39 7.99
CA THR A 72 -12.92 -7.99 8.23
C THR A 72 -12.97 -7.24 6.89
N LYS A 73 -13.74 -6.15 6.81
CA LYS A 73 -13.91 -5.33 5.59
C LYS A 73 -12.65 -4.56 5.17
N TYR A 74 -11.54 -4.73 5.88
CA TYR A 74 -10.31 -3.94 5.73
C TYR A 74 -9.22 -4.69 4.97
#